data_AF-M6U827-F1
#
_entry.id   AF-M6U827-F1
#
_cell.length_a   1.000
_cell.length_b   1.000
_cell.length_c   1.000
_cell.angle_alpha   90.00
_cell.angle_beta   90.00
_cell.angle_gamma   90.00
#
_symmetry.space_group_name_H-M   'P 1'
#
loop_
_entity.id
_entity.type
_entity.pdbx_description
1 polymer ?
#
loop_
_entity_poly.entity_id
_entity_poly.type
_entity_poly.pdbx_seq_one_letter_code
_entity_poly.pdbx_strand_id
1 'polypeptide(L)'
;MKHHLTFQDESSDKFWQIEVSGDSFTVTYGKAGSSGQTQTKNFDDEETCLKEAKKLLSEKLKKGYIEGNAPATPQGRARKEIEETVEELKTAVSQLPELAPFLERLSALPWNEYEKQLFRNVVEAFESVKEETEDEEEKLIGFVAECDNQSFREYGIGCAEFNFGIGEDDEYFEEGPTLGGFSLHEPGKIMADAYDVLGYQDKGYKLLKNYIWNLVARTMGRAVSLAVKDKSFKKLKTVKNFKVYVCEHDGWACSMDPEGLVFGKLEDDDENDD
;
A
#
# COMPACT_ATOMS: atom_id res chain seq x y z
N MET A 1 11.37 -3.73 25.97
CA MET A 1 12.60 -4.36 25.40
C MET A 1 12.33 -4.65 23.93
N LYS A 2 13.23 -4.34 23.00
CA LYS A 2 13.03 -4.59 21.56
C LYS A 2 14.35 -5.03 20.92
N HIS A 3 14.34 -6.17 20.23
CA HIS A 3 15.51 -6.68 19.50
C HIS A 3 15.09 -7.14 18.11
N HIS A 4 15.94 -6.87 17.13
CA HIS A 4 15.83 -7.39 15.77
C HIS A 4 17.09 -8.18 15.45
N LEU A 5 16.90 -9.39 14.98
CA LEU A 5 17.98 -10.31 14.65
C LEU A 5 17.85 -10.78 13.21
N THR A 6 18.98 -10.91 12.53
CA THR A 6 19.06 -11.51 11.20
C THR A 6 19.88 -12.79 11.24
N PHE A 7 19.58 -13.70 10.34
CA PHE A 7 20.33 -14.94 10.13
C PHE A 7 20.44 -15.19 8.64
N GLN A 8 21.68 -15.28 8.16
CA GLN A 8 21.99 -15.49 6.75
C GLN A 8 22.95 -16.68 6.58
N ASP A 9 22.57 -17.64 5.75
CA ASP A 9 23.42 -18.72 5.24
C ASP A 9 23.27 -18.82 3.71
N GLU A 10 23.91 -19.82 3.07
CA GLU A 10 23.90 -19.99 1.60
C GLU A 10 22.48 -20.19 1.00
N SER A 11 21.50 -20.56 1.82
CA SER A 11 20.14 -20.95 1.39
C SER A 11 19.01 -20.22 2.13
N SER A 12 19.33 -19.49 3.21
CA SER A 12 18.38 -18.87 4.11
C SER A 12 18.76 -17.43 4.38
N ASP A 13 17.81 -16.53 4.17
CA ASP A 13 17.86 -15.16 4.67
C ASP A 13 16.62 -14.91 5.53
N LYS A 14 16.81 -14.79 6.83
CA LYS A 14 15.74 -14.83 7.84
C LYS A 14 15.87 -13.69 8.82
N PHE A 15 14.72 -13.19 9.28
CA PHE A 15 14.64 -12.25 10.39
C PHE A 15 13.84 -12.82 11.55
N TRP A 16 14.17 -12.35 12.74
CA TRP A 16 13.43 -12.62 13.97
C TRP A 16 13.48 -11.36 14.83
N GLN A 17 12.33 -10.89 15.30
CA GLN A 17 12.22 -9.76 16.21
C GLN A 17 11.38 -10.12 17.42
N ILE A 18 11.68 -9.47 18.54
CA ILE A 18 10.88 -9.54 19.75
C ILE A 18 10.68 -8.14 20.32
N GLU A 19 9.45 -7.83 20.70
CA GLU A 19 9.06 -6.59 21.34
C GLU A 19 8.24 -6.90 22.59
N VAL A 20 8.74 -6.45 23.75
CA VAL A 20 8.09 -6.59 25.06
C VAL A 20 7.36 -5.30 25.39
N SER A 21 6.06 -5.41 25.67
CA SER A 21 5.17 -4.33 26.09
C SER A 21 4.39 -4.75 27.32
N GLY A 22 4.80 -4.25 28.49
CA GLY A 22 4.19 -4.62 29.78
C GLY A 22 4.33 -6.11 30.09
N ASP A 23 3.21 -6.75 30.40
CA ASP A 23 3.08 -8.18 30.72
C ASP A 23 2.99 -9.08 29.48
N SER A 24 3.24 -8.55 28.28
CA SER A 24 3.18 -9.31 27.04
C SER A 24 4.40 -9.07 26.17
N PHE A 25 4.71 -10.04 25.31
CA PHE A 25 5.65 -9.83 24.22
C PHE A 25 5.06 -10.29 22.90
N THR A 26 5.54 -9.70 21.82
CA THR A 26 5.24 -10.07 20.45
C THR A 26 6.54 -10.46 19.76
N VAL A 27 6.54 -11.64 19.14
CA VAL A 27 7.64 -12.15 18.31
C VAL A 27 7.17 -12.12 16.87
N THR A 28 7.97 -11.55 15.96
CA THR A 28 7.74 -11.68 14.51
C THR A 28 8.94 -12.35 13.86
N TYR A 29 8.72 -13.28 12.94
CA TYR A 29 9.80 -13.98 12.26
C TYR A 29 9.43 -14.33 10.82
N GLY A 30 10.41 -14.41 9.93
CA GLY A 30 10.14 -14.69 8.53
C GLY A 30 11.40 -14.71 7.67
N LYS A 31 11.21 -14.84 6.36
CA LYS A 31 12.26 -14.58 5.37
C LYS A 31 12.54 -13.08 5.34
N ALA A 32 13.79 -12.66 5.21
CA ALA A 32 14.10 -11.24 5.08
C ALA A 32 13.36 -10.64 3.88
N GLY A 33 12.80 -9.44 4.06
CA GLY A 33 11.97 -8.76 3.07
C GLY A 33 10.49 -9.14 3.07
N SER A 34 10.06 -10.17 3.81
CA SER A 34 8.62 -10.47 3.97
C SER A 34 8.02 -9.87 5.24
N SER A 35 6.70 -9.79 5.28
CA SER A 35 5.94 -9.34 6.47
C SER A 35 6.14 -10.26 7.69
N GLY A 36 6.59 -11.50 7.46
CA GLY A 36 6.76 -12.53 8.48
C GLY A 36 5.47 -12.98 9.15
N GLN A 37 5.61 -13.85 10.14
CA GLN A 37 4.54 -14.32 11.01
C GLN A 37 4.72 -13.71 12.40
N THR A 38 3.62 -13.31 13.02
CA THR A 38 3.63 -12.70 14.36
C THR A 38 2.93 -13.59 15.37
N GLN A 39 3.54 -13.77 16.54
CA GLN A 39 2.99 -14.48 17.69
C GLN A 39 3.09 -13.60 18.94
N THR A 40 1.97 -13.39 19.61
CA THR A 40 1.91 -12.64 20.87
C THR A 40 1.69 -13.61 22.02
N LYS A 41 2.38 -13.38 23.14
CA LYS A 41 2.23 -14.15 24.38
C LYS A 41 2.07 -13.22 25.57
N ASN A 42 1.09 -13.51 26.41
CA ASN A 42 0.75 -12.78 27.62
C ASN A 42 1.23 -13.54 28.87
N PHE A 43 1.52 -12.82 29.93
CA PHE A 43 2.01 -13.32 31.22
C PHE A 43 1.25 -12.63 32.36
N ASP A 44 1.36 -13.19 33.56
CA ASP A 44 0.69 -12.64 34.76
C ASP A 44 1.38 -11.38 35.29
N ASP A 45 2.66 -11.18 34.96
CA ASP A 45 3.46 -10.05 35.39
C ASP A 45 4.60 -9.71 34.40
N GLU A 46 5.06 -8.46 34.45
CA GLU A 46 6.11 -7.91 33.58
C GLU A 46 7.49 -8.58 33.80
N GLU A 47 7.81 -8.98 35.03
CA GLU A 47 9.11 -9.59 35.35
C GLU A 47 9.25 -10.96 34.67
N THR A 48 8.19 -11.78 34.75
CA THR A 48 8.09 -13.08 34.10
C THR A 48 8.15 -12.95 32.58
N CYS A 49 7.42 -11.98 32.01
CA CYS A 49 7.45 -11.67 30.58
C CYS A 49 8.88 -11.33 30.10
N LEU A 50 9.55 -10.40 30.80
CA LEU A 50 10.89 -9.95 30.45
C LEU A 50 11.93 -11.07 30.56
N LYS A 51 11.81 -11.95 31.56
CA LYS A 51 12.70 -13.10 31.76
C LYS A 51 12.59 -14.10 30.60
N GLU A 52 11.38 -14.41 30.16
CA GLU A 52 11.16 -15.32 29.03
C GLU A 52 11.61 -14.69 27.71
N ALA A 53 11.37 -13.39 27.49
CA ALA A 53 11.86 -12.67 26.32
C ALA A 53 13.40 -12.68 26.20
N LYS A 54 14.11 -12.46 27.32
CA LYS A 54 15.59 -12.54 27.37
C LYS A 54 16.11 -13.95 27.10
N LYS A 55 15.38 -14.98 27.55
CA LYS A 55 15.72 -16.37 27.25
C LYS A 55 15.62 -16.66 25.75
N LEU A 56 14.51 -16.27 25.11
CA LEU A 56 14.32 -16.43 23.66
C LEU A 56 15.39 -15.70 22.84
N LEU A 57 15.73 -14.46 23.22
CA LEU A 57 16.83 -13.71 22.62
C LEU A 57 18.15 -14.47 22.71
N SER A 58 18.50 -14.95 23.90
CA SER A 58 19.75 -15.70 24.14
C SER A 58 19.82 -16.99 23.33
N GLU A 59 18.70 -17.69 23.18
CA GLU A 59 18.60 -18.89 22.35
C GLU A 59 18.82 -18.59 20.86
N LYS A 60 18.30 -17.48 20.35
CA LYS A 60 18.49 -17.06 18.95
C LYS A 60 19.93 -16.66 18.67
N LEU A 61 20.55 -15.88 19.55
CA LEU A 61 21.96 -15.49 19.44
C LEU A 61 22.89 -16.72 19.44
N LYS A 62 22.61 -17.73 20.29
CA LYS A 62 23.35 -19.00 20.29
C LYS A 62 23.20 -19.81 19.01
N LYS A 63 22.11 -19.63 18.27
CA LYS A 63 21.84 -20.28 16.97
C LYS A 63 22.47 -19.53 15.79
N GLY A 64 23.30 -18.53 16.04
CA GLY A 64 24.02 -17.78 15.00
C GLY A 64 23.25 -16.59 14.44
N TYR A 65 22.10 -16.24 15.03
CA TYR A 65 21.46 -14.96 14.71
C TYR A 65 22.31 -13.81 15.24
N ILE A 66 22.45 -12.75 14.46
CA ILE A 66 23.20 -11.56 14.83
C ILE A 66 22.25 -10.41 15.10
N GLU A 67 22.60 -9.49 16.01
CA GLU A 67 21.83 -8.25 16.16
C GLU A 67 21.93 -7.44 14.87
N GLY A 68 20.78 -7.22 14.24
CA GLY A 68 20.64 -6.35 13.08
C GLY A 68 20.10 -4.99 13.51
N ASN A 69 20.33 -3.97 12.68
CA ASN A 69 19.54 -2.75 12.81
C ASN A 69 18.08 -3.13 12.57
N ALA A 70 17.21 -2.87 13.55
CA ALA A 70 15.79 -3.00 13.34
C ALA A 70 15.43 -2.19 12.09
N PRO A 71 14.65 -2.72 11.12
CA PRO A 71 13.89 -1.82 10.27
C PRO A 71 13.11 -0.94 11.25
N ALA A 72 13.36 0.37 11.17
CA ALA A 72 12.72 1.33 12.03
C ALA A 72 11.22 1.02 12.03
N THR A 73 10.63 0.85 13.22
CA THR A 73 9.17 0.80 13.38
C THR A 73 8.60 1.96 12.55
N PRO A 74 7.81 1.70 11.49
CA PRO A 74 7.63 2.65 10.41
C PRO A 74 6.65 3.80 10.72
N GLN A 75 6.81 4.52 11.85
CA GLN A 75 6.02 5.69 12.15
C GLN A 75 6.12 6.71 10.99
N GLY A 76 5.08 6.78 10.16
CA GLY A 76 4.94 7.73 9.05
C GLY A 76 5.94 7.57 7.89
N ARG A 77 6.61 6.42 7.76
CA ARG A 77 7.67 6.21 6.76
C ARG A 77 7.14 6.33 5.33
N ALA A 78 6.02 5.70 5.02
CA ALA A 78 5.59 5.56 3.64
C ALA A 78 4.69 6.71 3.11
N ARG A 79 4.05 7.48 4.00
CA ARG A 79 3.58 8.84 3.63
C ARG A 79 4.74 9.73 3.25
N LYS A 80 5.88 9.64 3.95
CA LYS A 80 7.06 10.44 3.63
C LYS A 80 7.69 9.99 2.30
N GLU A 81 7.79 8.68 2.05
CA GLU A 81 8.36 8.12 0.82
C GLU A 81 7.58 8.51 -0.45
N ILE A 82 6.23 8.52 -0.44
CA ILE A 82 5.46 8.93 -1.61
C ILE A 82 5.52 10.44 -1.86
N GLU A 83 5.55 11.27 -0.81
CA GLU A 83 5.73 12.71 -0.99
C GLU A 83 7.14 13.03 -1.54
N GLU A 84 8.17 12.35 -1.01
CA GLU A 84 9.54 12.47 -1.50
C GLU A 84 9.64 12.03 -2.97
N THR A 85 9.08 10.87 -3.31
CA THR A 85 9.06 10.35 -4.69
C THR A 85 8.35 11.32 -5.64
N VAL A 86 7.21 11.88 -5.23
CA VAL A 86 6.47 12.85 -6.04
C VAL A 86 7.28 14.14 -6.24
N GLU A 87 7.96 14.67 -5.22
CA GLU A 87 8.79 15.87 -5.38
C GLU A 87 10.08 15.60 -6.17
N GLU A 88 10.68 14.41 -6.06
CA GLU A 88 11.81 13.99 -6.89
C GLU A 88 11.41 13.89 -8.37
N LEU A 89 10.31 13.20 -8.66
CA LEU A 89 9.78 13.07 -10.01
C LEU A 89 9.40 14.44 -10.59
N LYS A 90 8.74 15.30 -9.80
CA LYS A 90 8.42 16.68 -10.18
C LYS A 90 9.67 17.48 -10.53
N THR A 91 10.74 17.33 -9.74
CA THR A 91 12.03 17.96 -10.03
C THR A 91 12.61 17.44 -11.33
N ALA A 92 12.62 16.13 -11.53
CA ALA A 92 13.16 15.49 -12.73
C ALA A 92 12.41 15.90 -14.00
N VAL A 93 11.07 15.88 -14.00
CA VAL A 93 10.26 16.32 -15.16
C VAL A 93 10.46 17.81 -15.45
N SER A 94 10.64 18.65 -14.43
CA SER A 94 10.84 20.10 -14.60
C SER A 94 12.18 20.44 -15.28
N GLN A 95 13.12 19.50 -15.33
CA GLN A 95 14.39 19.69 -16.05
C GLN A 95 14.29 19.44 -17.56
N LEU A 96 13.17 18.94 -18.05
CA LEU A 96 12.93 18.64 -19.47
C LEU A 96 12.01 19.72 -20.09
N PRO A 97 12.54 20.68 -20.87
CA PRO A 97 11.76 21.78 -21.43
C PRO A 97 10.58 21.33 -22.30
N GLU A 98 10.72 20.21 -23.00
CA GLU A 98 9.68 19.59 -23.81
C GLU A 98 8.46 19.14 -22.99
N LEU A 99 8.62 18.93 -21.68
CA LEU A 99 7.53 18.55 -20.79
C LEU A 99 6.78 19.75 -20.18
N ALA A 100 7.31 20.97 -20.32
CA ALA A 100 6.76 22.16 -19.67
C ALA A 100 5.25 22.39 -19.92
N PRO A 101 4.73 22.23 -21.16
CA PRO A 101 3.29 22.40 -21.41
C PRO A 101 2.40 21.40 -20.66
N PHE A 102 2.90 20.17 -20.46
CA PHE A 102 2.17 19.14 -19.73
C PHE A 102 2.23 19.40 -18.22
N LEU A 103 3.37 19.85 -17.71
CA LEU A 103 3.54 20.19 -16.29
C LEU A 103 2.71 21.39 -15.84
N GLU A 104 2.56 22.40 -16.69
CA GLU A 104 1.69 23.54 -16.41
C GLU A 104 0.24 23.08 -16.23
N ARG A 105 -0.27 22.26 -17.15
CA ARG A 105 -1.61 21.68 -17.06
C ARG A 105 -1.78 20.80 -15.84
N LEU A 106 -0.81 19.93 -15.57
CA LEU A 106 -0.85 18.98 -14.46
C LEU A 106 -0.83 19.66 -13.08
N SER A 107 -0.08 20.76 -12.97
CA SER A 107 0.02 21.57 -11.74
C SER A 107 -1.25 22.39 -11.48
N ALA A 108 -2.02 22.71 -12.52
CA ALA A 108 -3.28 23.44 -12.42
C ALA A 108 -4.48 22.56 -12.01
N LEU A 109 -4.30 21.23 -11.97
CA LEU A 109 -5.40 20.32 -11.67
C LEU A 109 -5.84 20.40 -10.20
N PRO A 110 -7.15 20.22 -9.93
CA PRO A 110 -7.71 20.35 -8.59
C PRO A 110 -7.51 19.06 -7.76
N TRP A 111 -6.26 18.66 -7.53
CA TRP A 111 -5.92 17.41 -6.82
C TRP A 111 -6.61 17.25 -5.46
N ASN A 112 -6.81 18.34 -4.72
CA ASN A 112 -7.54 18.32 -3.45
C ASN A 112 -9.04 17.98 -3.62
N GLU A 113 -9.65 18.39 -4.73
CA GLU A 113 -11.06 18.05 -5.01
C GLU A 113 -11.18 16.61 -5.49
N TYR A 114 -10.20 16.11 -6.24
CA TYR A 114 -10.09 14.69 -6.58
C TYR A 114 -9.97 13.83 -5.32
N GLU A 115 -9.07 14.18 -4.38
CA GLU A 115 -8.92 13.48 -3.10
C GLU A 115 -10.25 13.43 -2.31
N LYS A 116 -10.97 14.56 -2.22
CA LYS A 116 -12.27 14.64 -1.54
C LYS A 116 -13.35 13.79 -2.22
N GLN A 117 -13.39 13.76 -3.55
CA GLN A 117 -14.35 12.94 -4.28
C GLN A 117 -14.04 11.45 -4.12
N LEU A 118 -12.78 11.06 -4.27
CA LEU A 118 -12.34 9.67 -4.04
C LEU A 118 -12.65 9.23 -2.62
N PHE A 119 -12.43 10.08 -1.61
CA PHE A 119 -12.80 9.78 -0.23
C PHE A 119 -14.30 9.46 -0.10
N ARG A 120 -15.18 10.25 -0.74
CA ARG A 120 -16.62 9.99 -0.73
C ARG A 120 -16.94 8.65 -1.39
N ASN A 121 -16.39 8.40 -2.57
CA ASN A 121 -16.64 7.16 -3.31
C ASN A 121 -16.22 5.92 -2.51
N VAL A 122 -15.06 5.97 -1.84
CA VAL A 122 -14.58 4.86 -0.98
C VAL A 122 -15.51 4.66 0.24
N VAL A 123 -15.97 5.74 0.87
CA VAL A 123 -16.92 5.65 1.99
C VAL A 123 -18.25 5.06 1.53
N GLU A 124 -18.77 5.50 0.38
CA GLU A 124 -20.00 4.96 -0.23
C GLU A 124 -19.84 3.46 -0.55
N ALA A 125 -18.67 3.03 -1.05
CA ALA A 125 -18.35 1.62 -1.26
C ALA A 125 -18.39 0.80 0.03
N PHE A 126 -17.80 1.32 1.12
CA PHE A 126 -17.86 0.66 2.42
C PHE A 126 -19.29 0.56 2.97
N GLU A 127 -20.14 1.56 2.71
CA GLU A 127 -21.54 1.54 3.15
C GLU A 127 -22.37 0.53 2.34
N SER A 128 -22.26 0.53 1.01
CA SER A 128 -23.00 -0.39 0.13
C SER A 128 -22.67 -1.85 0.43
N VAL A 129 -21.38 -2.20 0.50
CA VAL A 129 -20.98 -3.59 0.78
C VAL A 129 -21.40 -4.02 2.17
N LYS A 130 -21.41 -3.09 3.14
CA LYS A 130 -21.89 -3.41 4.48
C LYS A 130 -23.37 -3.79 4.49
N GLU A 131 -24.20 -3.09 3.72
CA GLU A 131 -25.63 -3.39 3.57
C GLU A 131 -25.87 -4.72 2.87
N GLU A 132 -25.07 -5.07 1.86
CA GLU A 132 -25.21 -6.33 1.10
C GLU A 132 -24.80 -7.56 1.94
N THR A 133 -23.74 -7.43 2.73
CA THR A 133 -23.17 -8.53 3.55
C THR A 133 -23.82 -8.69 4.93
N GLU A 134 -24.83 -7.90 5.28
CA GLU A 134 -25.40 -7.87 6.65
C GLU A 134 -26.07 -9.19 7.07
N ASP A 135 -26.50 -10.01 6.10
CA ASP A 135 -27.19 -11.29 6.30
C ASP A 135 -26.32 -12.54 5.96
N GLU A 136 -25.03 -12.35 5.64
CA GLU A 136 -24.15 -13.43 5.17
C GLU A 136 -23.24 -14.00 6.27
N GLU A 137 -22.94 -15.31 6.19
CA GLU A 137 -21.97 -15.97 7.09
C GLU A 137 -20.51 -15.63 6.73
N GLU A 138 -20.28 -15.14 5.51
CA GLU A 138 -18.96 -14.87 4.97
C GLU A 138 -18.40 -13.55 5.48
N LYS A 139 -17.09 -13.53 5.76
CA LYS A 139 -16.40 -12.37 6.33
C LYS A 139 -15.57 -11.67 5.28
N LEU A 140 -15.69 -10.35 5.26
CA LEU A 140 -14.78 -9.49 4.52
C LEU A 140 -13.39 -9.48 5.17
N ILE A 141 -12.38 -9.82 4.39
CA ILE A 141 -10.98 -9.90 4.81
C ILE A 141 -10.11 -8.81 4.20
N GLY A 142 -10.59 -8.12 3.17
CA GLY A 142 -9.82 -7.03 2.59
C GLY A 142 -10.59 -6.12 1.66
N PHE A 143 -9.90 -5.07 1.23
CA PHE A 143 -10.38 -4.07 0.29
C PHE A 143 -9.23 -3.62 -0.62
N VAL A 144 -9.49 -3.49 -1.91
CA VAL A 144 -8.55 -2.97 -2.91
C VAL A 144 -9.23 -1.83 -3.63
N ALA A 145 -8.57 -0.67 -3.68
CA ALA A 145 -8.93 0.43 -4.56
C ALA A 145 -8.01 0.41 -5.79
N GLU A 146 -8.58 0.12 -6.94
CA GLU A 146 -7.86 -0.08 -8.16
C GLU A 146 -8.01 1.12 -9.08
N CYS A 147 -6.91 1.45 -9.76
CA CYS A 147 -6.87 2.47 -10.78
C CYS A 147 -6.44 1.83 -12.10
N ASP A 148 -7.23 1.99 -13.15
CA ASP A 148 -6.90 1.44 -14.46
C ASP A 148 -6.59 2.56 -15.47
N ASN A 149 -5.95 2.16 -16.57
CA ASN A 149 -5.74 3.03 -17.72
C ASN A 149 -6.30 2.45 -19.01
N GLN A 150 -7.10 1.39 -18.98
CA GLN A 150 -7.44 0.63 -20.20
C GLN A 150 -8.08 1.50 -21.28
N SER A 151 -8.82 2.54 -20.88
CA SER A 151 -9.42 3.52 -21.78
C SER A 151 -9.01 4.97 -21.48
N PHE A 152 -7.79 5.19 -20.99
CA PHE A 152 -7.36 6.50 -20.48
C PHE A 152 -7.41 7.65 -21.50
N ARG A 153 -7.35 7.33 -22.79
CA ARG A 153 -7.45 8.31 -23.87
C ARG A 153 -8.86 8.87 -24.04
N GLU A 154 -9.88 8.06 -23.79
CA GLU A 154 -11.29 8.43 -23.99
C GLU A 154 -11.95 8.84 -22.67
N TYR A 155 -11.63 8.12 -21.59
CA TYR A 155 -12.28 8.25 -20.29
C TYR A 155 -11.32 8.64 -19.17
N GLY A 156 -10.03 8.85 -19.43
CA GLY A 156 -9.06 9.15 -18.37
C GLY A 156 -8.74 7.96 -17.47
N ILE A 157 -7.97 8.22 -16.41
CA ILE A 157 -7.55 7.16 -15.48
C ILE A 157 -8.74 6.77 -14.60
N GLY A 158 -9.20 5.53 -14.66
CA GLY A 158 -10.27 5.04 -13.81
C GLY A 158 -9.81 4.99 -12.35
N CYS A 159 -10.67 5.42 -11.43
CA CYS A 159 -10.36 5.49 -9.99
C CYS A 159 -11.61 5.16 -9.17
N ALA A 160 -12.33 4.12 -9.57
CA ALA A 160 -13.60 3.75 -8.96
C ALA A 160 -13.86 2.24 -8.91
N GLU A 161 -12.81 1.46 -9.14
CA GLU A 161 -12.86 0.00 -8.99
C GLU A 161 -12.47 -0.34 -7.56
N PHE A 162 -13.43 -0.94 -6.84
CA PHE A 162 -13.38 -1.15 -5.41
C PHE A 162 -13.72 -2.61 -5.12
N ASN A 163 -12.69 -3.41 -4.91
CA ASN A 163 -12.81 -4.85 -4.77
C ASN A 163 -12.76 -5.25 -3.29
N PHE A 164 -13.56 -6.21 -2.88
CA PHE A 164 -13.63 -6.67 -1.49
C PHE A 164 -13.30 -8.15 -1.43
N GLY A 165 -12.37 -8.50 -0.54
CA GLY A 165 -11.96 -9.89 -0.34
C GLY A 165 -12.93 -10.57 0.60
N ILE A 166 -13.44 -11.74 0.21
CA ILE A 166 -14.36 -12.57 1.00
C ILE A 166 -13.66 -13.90 1.33
N GLY A 167 -13.78 -14.39 2.57
CA GLY A 167 -13.35 -15.76 2.93
C GLY A 167 -12.48 -15.89 4.19
N GLU A 168 -11.89 -17.08 4.39
CA GLU A 168 -11.03 -17.37 5.56
C GLU A 168 -9.53 -17.15 5.30
N ASP A 169 -9.07 -17.21 4.05
CA ASP A 169 -7.65 -17.01 3.67
C ASP A 169 -7.51 -16.51 2.20
N ASP A 170 -7.09 -15.24 2.08
CA ASP A 170 -6.28 -14.51 1.07
C ASP A 170 -6.31 -14.76 -0.45
N GLU A 171 -6.92 -15.79 -1.04
CA GLU A 171 -6.59 -16.09 -2.46
C GLU A 171 -7.45 -15.40 -3.53
N TYR A 172 -8.65 -14.89 -3.22
CA TYR A 172 -9.51 -14.26 -4.23
C TYR A 172 -10.21 -13.01 -3.70
N PHE A 173 -10.00 -11.88 -4.38
CA PHE A 173 -10.89 -10.72 -4.27
C PHE A 173 -12.05 -10.95 -5.23
N GLU A 174 -13.28 -10.96 -4.72
CA GLU A 174 -14.45 -10.86 -5.60
C GLU A 174 -14.64 -9.38 -5.95
N GLU A 175 -14.97 -9.12 -7.22
CA GLU A 175 -15.26 -7.75 -7.68
C GLU A 175 -16.43 -7.22 -6.86
N GLY A 176 -16.16 -6.19 -6.06
CA GLY A 176 -17.18 -5.51 -5.27
C GLY A 176 -18.08 -4.66 -6.17
N PRO A 177 -19.20 -4.14 -5.64
CA PRO A 177 -20.06 -3.27 -6.41
C PRO A 177 -19.28 -2.06 -6.93
N THR A 178 -19.21 -1.92 -8.26
CA THR A 178 -18.65 -0.74 -8.92
C THR A 178 -19.57 0.46 -8.68
N LEU A 179 -19.39 1.16 -7.56
CA LEU A 179 -20.14 2.38 -7.27
C LEU A 179 -19.55 3.55 -8.08
N GLY A 180 -20.02 3.67 -9.32
CA GLY A 180 -19.83 4.85 -10.17
C GLY A 180 -18.53 4.88 -10.99
N GLY A 181 -18.58 5.47 -12.19
CA GLY A 181 -17.47 5.61 -13.15
C GLY A 181 -16.68 6.90 -12.97
N PHE A 182 -16.08 7.09 -11.79
CA PHE A 182 -15.22 8.26 -11.56
C PHE A 182 -13.85 8.04 -12.18
N SER A 183 -13.51 8.90 -13.14
CA SER A 183 -12.21 8.90 -13.78
C SER A 183 -11.54 10.26 -13.68
N LEU A 184 -10.24 10.23 -13.47
CA LEU A 184 -9.38 11.40 -13.56
C LEU A 184 -9.14 11.71 -15.05
N HIS A 185 -10.12 12.38 -15.66
CA HIS A 185 -10.11 12.73 -17.09
C HIS A 185 -8.88 13.56 -17.49
N GLU A 186 -8.60 14.66 -16.78
CA GLU A 186 -7.53 15.56 -17.18
C GLU A 186 -6.11 14.96 -17.03
N PRO A 187 -5.77 14.23 -15.94
CA PRO A 187 -4.51 13.49 -15.89
C PRO A 187 -4.33 12.50 -17.04
N GLY A 188 -5.37 11.72 -17.36
CA GLY A 188 -5.33 10.77 -18.47
C GLY A 188 -5.16 11.46 -19.83
N LYS A 189 -5.86 12.59 -20.04
CA LYS A 189 -5.71 13.40 -21.25
C LYS A 189 -4.32 14.00 -21.40
N ILE A 190 -3.72 14.52 -20.31
CA ILE A 190 -2.35 15.02 -20.33
C ILE A 190 -1.38 13.89 -20.72
N MET A 191 -1.56 12.69 -20.15
CA MET A 191 -0.76 11.52 -20.50
C MET A 191 -0.94 11.15 -21.99
N ALA A 192 -2.16 11.18 -22.51
CA ALA A 192 -2.46 10.86 -23.91
C ALA A 192 -1.84 11.89 -24.87
N ASP A 193 -2.00 13.18 -24.59
CA ASP A 193 -1.42 14.26 -25.39
C ASP A 193 0.12 14.16 -25.40
N ALA A 194 0.74 13.83 -24.26
CA ALA A 194 2.18 13.62 -24.18
C ALA A 194 2.65 12.42 -24.99
N TYR A 195 1.89 11.32 -24.97
CA TYR A 195 2.17 10.17 -25.83
C TYR A 195 2.14 10.58 -27.30
N ASP A 196 1.13 11.34 -27.73
CA ASP A 196 0.94 11.66 -29.14
C ASP A 196 2.04 12.60 -29.67
N VAL A 197 2.63 13.41 -28.78
CA VAL A 197 3.75 14.31 -29.11
C VAL A 197 5.12 13.61 -29.07
N LEU A 198 5.37 12.78 -28.05
CA LEU A 198 6.71 12.24 -27.76
C LEU A 198 6.88 10.78 -28.19
N GLY A 199 5.80 9.99 -28.12
CA GLY A 199 5.77 8.56 -28.37
C GLY A 199 6.07 7.71 -27.12
N TYR A 200 5.57 6.47 -27.12
CA TYR A 200 5.65 5.54 -25.97
C TYR A 200 7.09 5.26 -25.47
N GLN A 201 8.04 5.16 -26.40
CA GLN A 201 9.42 4.80 -26.08
C GLN A 201 10.26 6.00 -25.62
N ASP A 202 9.73 7.21 -25.71
CA ASP A 202 10.44 8.41 -25.29
C ASP A 202 10.68 8.43 -23.77
N LYS A 203 11.89 8.85 -23.37
CA LYS A 203 12.28 8.86 -21.96
C LYS A 203 11.55 9.94 -21.17
N GLY A 204 11.29 11.10 -21.79
CA GLY A 204 10.52 12.18 -21.19
C GLY A 204 9.07 11.76 -20.98
N TYR A 205 8.45 11.09 -21.96
CA TYR A 205 7.12 10.50 -21.82
C TYR A 205 7.06 9.49 -20.67
N LYS A 206 7.98 8.52 -20.62
CA LYS A 206 8.03 7.51 -19.54
C LYS A 206 8.17 8.16 -18.16
N LEU A 207 9.01 9.19 -18.04
CA LEU A 207 9.18 9.93 -16.80
C LEU A 207 7.90 10.70 -16.41
N LEU A 208 7.25 11.37 -17.36
CA LEU A 208 5.99 12.07 -17.12
C LEU A 208 4.86 11.10 -16.74
N LYS A 209 4.73 9.96 -17.44
CA LYS A 209 3.79 8.89 -17.09
C LYS A 209 4.00 8.44 -15.65
N ASN A 210 5.25 8.17 -15.26
CA ASN A 210 5.58 7.76 -13.90
C ASN A 210 5.21 8.84 -12.86
N TYR A 211 5.46 10.11 -13.18
CA TYR A 211 5.07 11.23 -12.33
C TYR A 211 3.55 11.33 -12.15
N ILE A 212 2.78 11.23 -13.25
CA ILE A 212 1.32 11.25 -13.21
C ILE A 212 0.79 10.11 -12.35
N TRP A 213 1.31 8.89 -12.52
CA TRP A 213 0.87 7.75 -11.72
C TRP A 213 1.16 7.89 -10.23
N ASN A 214 2.32 8.43 -9.87
CA ASN A 214 2.64 8.70 -8.47
C ASN A 214 1.72 9.80 -7.88
N LEU A 215 1.29 10.78 -8.67
CA LEU A 215 0.28 11.76 -8.23
C LEU A 215 -1.08 11.09 -8.01
N VAL A 216 -1.51 10.20 -8.91
CA VAL A 216 -2.76 9.44 -8.78
C VAL A 216 -2.71 8.55 -7.55
N ALA A 217 -1.66 7.73 -7.39
CA ALA A 217 -1.48 6.83 -6.25
C ALA A 217 -1.45 7.59 -4.92
N ARG A 218 -0.73 8.72 -4.86
CA ARG A 218 -0.74 9.60 -3.68
C ARG A 218 -2.16 10.11 -3.35
N THR A 219 -2.91 10.51 -4.37
CA THR A 219 -4.26 11.08 -4.21
C THR A 219 -5.26 10.03 -3.75
N MET A 220 -5.32 8.89 -4.44
CA MET A 220 -6.16 7.76 -4.07
C MET A 220 -5.79 7.22 -2.69
N GLY A 221 -4.50 7.03 -2.43
CA GLY A 221 -4.04 6.54 -1.16
C GLY A 221 -4.39 7.46 0.02
N ARG A 222 -4.29 8.79 -0.16
CA ARG A 222 -4.72 9.73 0.89
C ARG A 222 -6.23 9.66 1.12
N ALA A 223 -7.02 9.54 0.05
CA ALA A 223 -8.46 9.35 0.14
C ALA A 223 -8.81 8.08 0.92
N VAL A 224 -8.22 6.93 0.58
CA VAL A 224 -8.38 5.66 1.29
C VAL A 224 -7.90 5.78 2.74
N SER A 225 -6.77 6.42 3.00
CA SER A 225 -6.23 6.67 4.34
C SER A 225 -7.18 7.46 5.24
N LEU A 226 -7.99 8.35 4.66
CA LEU A 226 -9.04 9.07 5.36
C LEU A 226 -10.27 8.18 5.53
N ALA A 227 -10.68 7.45 4.50
CA ALA A 227 -11.86 6.58 4.51
C ALA A 227 -11.75 5.46 5.56
N VAL A 228 -10.58 4.85 5.74
CA VAL A 228 -10.39 3.81 6.77
C VAL A 228 -10.51 4.33 8.21
N LYS A 229 -10.49 5.64 8.42
CA LYS A 229 -10.72 6.27 9.73
C LYS A 229 -12.20 6.57 9.96
N ASP A 230 -13.01 6.54 8.90
CA ASP A 230 -14.44 6.78 8.94
C ASP A 230 -15.18 5.69 9.74
N LYS A 231 -16.35 6.05 10.25
CA LYS A 231 -17.23 5.13 10.99
C LYS A 231 -17.68 3.95 10.12
N SER A 232 -17.86 4.15 8.82
CA SER A 232 -18.38 3.13 7.90
C SER A 232 -17.37 2.00 7.72
N PHE A 233 -16.08 2.33 7.59
CA PHE A 233 -15.02 1.32 7.61
C PHE A 233 -14.94 0.56 8.95
N LYS A 234 -15.08 1.25 10.09
CA LYS A 234 -15.05 0.59 11.40
C LYS A 234 -16.18 -0.42 11.60
N LYS A 235 -17.34 -0.17 10.99
CA LYS A 235 -18.47 -1.12 10.98
C LYS A 235 -18.23 -2.29 10.03
N LEU A 236 -17.51 -2.05 8.95
CA LEU A 236 -17.15 -3.06 7.95
C LEU A 236 -16.07 -4.02 8.46
N LYS A 237 -15.03 -3.49 9.13
CA LYS A 237 -13.86 -4.25 9.58
C LYS A 237 -14.20 -5.17 10.77
N THR A 238 -14.65 -6.38 10.48
CA THR A 238 -15.00 -7.40 11.48
C THR A 238 -13.85 -8.35 11.81
N VAL A 239 -12.78 -8.38 11.01
CA VAL A 239 -11.61 -9.24 11.21
C VAL A 239 -10.37 -8.47 11.66
N LYS A 240 -9.51 -9.15 12.43
CA LYS A 240 -8.27 -8.58 12.98
C LYS A 240 -7.28 -8.19 11.87
N ASN A 241 -7.17 -9.03 10.84
CA ASN A 241 -6.19 -8.89 9.76
C ASN A 241 -6.81 -8.32 8.47
N PHE A 242 -7.76 -7.39 8.58
CA PHE A 242 -8.37 -6.77 7.40
C PHE A 242 -7.33 -5.97 6.61
N LYS A 243 -7.07 -6.37 5.37
CA LYS A 243 -6.06 -5.75 4.50
C LYS A 243 -6.69 -4.68 3.61
N VAL A 244 -5.97 -3.59 3.36
CA VAL A 244 -6.44 -2.51 2.49
C VAL A 244 -5.32 -2.19 1.50
N TYR A 245 -5.65 -2.08 0.22
CA TYR A 245 -4.71 -1.77 -0.84
C TYR A 245 -5.17 -0.66 -1.78
N VAL A 246 -4.21 -0.03 -2.45
CA VAL A 246 -4.38 0.86 -3.61
C VAL A 246 -3.41 0.41 -4.69
N CYS A 247 -3.87 0.10 -5.90
CA CYS A 247 -3.00 -0.41 -6.98
C CYS A 247 -3.38 0.12 -8.36
N GLU A 248 -2.48 -0.02 -9.33
CA GLU A 248 -2.81 0.06 -10.76
C GLU A 248 -3.26 -1.35 -11.21
N HIS A 249 -4.24 -1.45 -12.11
CA HIS A 249 -4.78 -2.74 -12.60
C HIS A 249 -3.69 -3.71 -13.09
N ASP A 250 -2.59 -3.17 -13.63
CA ASP A 250 -1.43 -3.94 -14.10
C ASP A 250 -0.12 -3.54 -13.39
N GLY A 251 -0.16 -3.02 -12.15
CA GLY A 251 1.05 -2.51 -11.51
C GLY A 251 0.96 -2.16 -10.01
N TRP A 252 2.15 -1.90 -9.42
CA TRP A 252 2.42 -1.39 -8.07
C TRP A 252 1.28 -1.50 -7.05
N ALA A 253 1.31 -2.58 -6.25
CA ALA A 253 0.43 -2.70 -5.10
C ALA A 253 0.92 -1.81 -3.94
N CYS A 254 0.06 -0.93 -3.44
CA CYS A 254 0.27 -0.18 -2.21
C CYS A 254 -0.67 -0.75 -1.15
N SER A 255 -0.18 -1.05 0.05
CA SER A 255 -0.99 -1.47 1.19
C SER A 255 -1.23 -0.32 2.15
N MET A 256 -2.20 -0.46 3.04
CA MET A 256 -2.41 0.44 4.18
C MET A 256 -2.10 -0.31 5.47
N ASP A 257 -1.10 0.16 6.20
CA ASP A 257 -0.73 -0.35 7.52
C ASP A 257 -1.21 0.63 8.63
N PRO A 258 -0.96 0.34 9.93
CA PRO A 258 -1.34 1.24 11.02
C PRO A 258 -0.74 2.66 10.93
N GLU A 259 0.32 2.84 10.15
CA GLU A 259 1.13 4.06 10.06
C GLU A 259 0.91 4.83 8.75
N GLY A 260 0.26 4.22 7.74
CA GLY A 260 -0.23 4.87 6.53
C GLY A 260 -0.20 3.97 5.29
N LEU A 261 -0.25 4.59 4.11
CA LEU A 261 0.01 3.89 2.84
C LEU A 261 1.46 3.40 2.83
N VAL A 262 1.70 2.17 2.40
CA VAL A 262 2.99 1.54 2.18
C VAL A 262 3.04 0.99 0.76
N PHE A 263 3.97 1.47 -0.06
CA PHE A 263 4.16 0.98 -1.42
C PHE A 263 4.92 -0.35 -1.39
N GLY A 264 4.35 -1.40 -1.97
CA GLY A 264 5.04 -2.65 -2.21
C GLY A 264 6.09 -2.49 -3.30
N LYS A 265 7.20 -3.22 -3.21
CA LYS A 265 8.05 -3.46 -4.38
C LYS A 265 7.36 -4.53 -5.21
N LEU A 266 7.30 -4.33 -6.52
CA LEU A 266 7.10 -5.44 -7.45
C LEU A 266 8.14 -6.51 -7.08
N GLU A 267 7.71 -7.76 -6.87
CA GLU A 267 8.64 -8.85 -7.12
C GLU A 267 9.04 -8.66 -8.58
N ASP A 268 10.34 -8.55 -8.86
CA ASP A 268 10.82 -8.45 -10.23
C ASP A 268 10.22 -9.64 -10.98
N ASP A 269 9.22 -9.38 -11.83
CA ASP A 269 8.79 -10.34 -12.82
C ASP A 269 10.05 -10.63 -13.62
N ASP A 270 10.57 -11.85 -13.43
CA ASP A 270 11.70 -12.36 -14.18
C ASP A 270 11.47 -12.02 -15.66
N GLU A 271 12.30 -11.12 -16.19
CA GLU A 271 12.53 -10.97 -17.62
C GLU A 271 13.06 -12.31 -18.14
N ASN A 272 12.15 -13.25 -18.41
CA ASN A 272 12.39 -14.47 -19.17
C ASN A 272 11.12 -14.82 -19.95
N ASP A 273 10.74 -13.93 -20.86
CA ASP A 273 10.03 -14.32 -22.08
C ASP A 273 11.03 -14.23 -23.24
N ASP A 274 11.71 -15.35 -23.48
CA ASP A 274 12.39 -15.73 -24.73
C ASP A 274 11.70 -17.01 -25.27
#